data_AF-A0A5B0RCG9-F1
#
_entry.id   AF-A0A5B0RCG9-F1
#
_cell.length_a   1.000
_cell.length_b   1.000
_cell.length_c   1.000
_cell.angle_alpha   90.00
_cell.angle_beta   90.00
_cell.angle_gamma   90.00
#
_symmetry.space_group_name_H-M   'P 1'
#
loop_
_entity.id
_entity.type
_entity.pdbx_description
1 polymer ?
#
loop_
_entity_poly.entity_id
_entity_poly.type
_entity_poly.pdbx_seq_one_letter_code
_entity_poly.pdbx_strand_id
1 'polypeptide(L)'
;MSPNLHLVILFVFFVSITLSRSHPQGSQPRTTSPLPVAPSTPRPATVRGSTPSRTTGTTKTQASHGAIRGTGLIPPQGDHPEWSYRNGEYIRDQQDHFRFHCYLAMSPYGDYSHKCPIAFPGGFQVLQHFSGGYIARVEEMEKVVIVFKGFATYQDVDLTPASVSSFVSDCADCMVAAGVRNQYLRLKAETNDFAVAKNAVATSTNNGGKQMLFSVTGLGWGGALAALCALELGSQNWVHYSHNSGTPRFMNDAAVLRYDNLFQFLAGQSVVSNNDYAVQYVPKGVYSHIGQKVRIHGEKSQWYVNCFGNNENSTCLGDGSSSADHTFYFTPIGQCGSADKGF
;
A
#
# COMPACT_ATOMS: atom_id res chain seq x y z
N MET A 1 -56.27 -54.85 -2.11
CA MET A 1 -56.71 -54.14 -3.33
C MET A 1 -57.13 -52.73 -2.93
N SER A 2 -56.72 -51.72 -3.69
CA SER A 2 -57.06 -50.30 -3.45
C SER A 2 -58.56 -50.02 -3.70
N PRO A 3 -59.07 -48.84 -3.31
CA PRO A 3 -58.97 -47.70 -4.22
C PRO A 3 -58.65 -46.33 -3.59
N ASN A 4 -57.82 -45.58 -4.32
CA ASN A 4 -57.88 -44.14 -4.60
C ASN A 4 -58.53 -43.18 -3.60
N LEU A 5 -57.72 -42.28 -3.03
CA LEU A 5 -58.16 -40.96 -2.56
C LEU A 5 -57.49 -39.88 -3.44
N HIS A 6 -58.29 -38.99 -4.04
CA HIS A 6 -57.75 -37.92 -4.89
C HIS A 6 -57.19 -36.76 -4.06
N LEU A 7 -55.97 -36.34 -4.39
CA LEU A 7 -55.34 -35.14 -3.84
C LEU A 7 -55.77 -33.90 -4.66
N VAL A 8 -56.51 -32.98 -4.05
CA VAL A 8 -56.86 -31.69 -4.65
C VAL A 8 -55.78 -30.67 -4.28
N ILE A 9 -55.09 -30.12 -5.29
CA ILE A 9 -54.10 -29.07 -5.12
C ILE A 9 -54.79 -27.71 -5.26
N LEU A 10 -54.77 -26.90 -4.19
CA LEU A 10 -55.30 -25.53 -4.20
C LEU A 10 -54.14 -24.53 -4.33
N PHE A 11 -53.99 -23.91 -5.50
CA PHE A 11 -53.03 -22.81 -5.70
C PHE A 11 -53.62 -21.49 -5.20
N VAL A 12 -53.01 -20.92 -4.16
CA VAL A 12 -53.33 -19.56 -3.66
C VAL A 12 -52.33 -18.57 -4.24
N PHE A 13 -52.77 -17.75 -5.19
CA PHE A 13 -52.01 -16.60 -5.68
C PHE A 13 -52.21 -15.41 -4.73
N PHE A 14 -51.14 -14.97 -4.06
CA PHE A 14 -51.11 -13.66 -3.41
C PHE A 14 -50.64 -12.59 -4.42
N VAL A 15 -51.56 -11.71 -4.81
CA VAL A 15 -51.24 -10.48 -5.55
C VAL A 15 -50.92 -9.38 -4.54
N SER A 16 -49.65 -8.95 -4.49
CA SER A 16 -49.25 -7.78 -3.70
C SER A 16 -49.19 -6.54 -4.58
N ILE A 17 -50.03 -5.56 -4.26
CA ILE A 17 -50.15 -4.27 -4.95
C ILE A 17 -48.97 -3.37 -4.55
N THR A 18 -48.12 -2.99 -5.50
CA THR A 18 -47.12 -1.93 -5.30
C THR A 18 -47.74 -0.55 -5.57
N LEU A 19 -47.82 0.29 -4.53
CA LEU A 19 -48.20 1.69 -4.69
C LEU A 19 -47.06 2.48 -5.36
N SER A 20 -47.32 3.01 -6.55
CA SER A 20 -46.48 4.05 -7.16
C SER A 20 -46.60 5.36 -6.38
N ARG A 21 -45.49 5.87 -5.85
CA ARG A 21 -45.34 7.29 -5.46
C ARG A 21 -44.33 7.95 -6.37
N SER A 22 -44.76 8.98 -7.08
CA SER A 22 -43.99 9.73 -8.07
C SER A 22 -43.74 11.16 -7.60
N HIS A 23 -42.47 11.58 -7.49
CA HIS A 23 -42.00 12.97 -7.47
C HIS A 23 -40.46 13.02 -7.34
N PRO A 24 -39.76 14.05 -7.85
CA PRO A 24 -39.84 14.58 -9.21
C PRO A 24 -38.46 14.54 -9.92
N GLN A 25 -38.44 14.65 -11.25
CA GLN A 25 -37.18 14.76 -12.03
C GLN A 25 -36.48 16.09 -11.76
N GLY A 26 -35.14 16.10 -11.63
CA GLY A 26 -34.43 17.33 -11.29
C GLY A 26 -32.89 17.34 -11.28
N SER A 27 -32.19 16.63 -12.17
CA SER A 27 -30.87 17.02 -12.71
C SER A 27 -30.30 15.96 -13.66
N GLN A 28 -29.55 16.39 -14.67
CA GLN A 28 -29.04 15.54 -15.75
C GLN A 28 -27.80 14.73 -15.32
N PRO A 29 -27.57 13.53 -15.90
CA PRO A 29 -26.28 12.86 -15.78
C PRO A 29 -25.20 13.70 -16.47
N ARG A 30 -24.17 14.09 -15.71
CA ARG A 30 -23.02 14.83 -16.24
C ARG A 30 -22.18 13.88 -17.08
N THR A 31 -22.10 14.13 -18.39
CA THR A 31 -21.25 13.39 -19.32
C THR A 31 -19.80 13.41 -18.87
N THR A 32 -19.20 12.23 -18.76
CA THR A 32 -17.76 12.06 -18.54
C THR A 32 -17.02 12.38 -19.84
N SER A 33 -16.57 13.63 -19.97
CA SER A 33 -15.59 13.98 -21.00
C SER A 33 -14.25 13.28 -20.68
N PRO A 34 -13.69 12.44 -21.57
CA PRO A 34 -12.34 11.93 -21.39
C PRO A 34 -11.33 13.08 -21.52
N LEU A 35 -10.37 13.15 -20.60
CA LEU A 35 -9.21 14.02 -20.76
C LEU A 35 -8.42 13.58 -21.99
N PRO A 36 -8.08 14.49 -22.94
CA PRO A 36 -7.30 14.10 -24.11
C PRO A 36 -5.90 13.66 -23.72
N VAL A 37 -5.50 12.47 -24.18
CA VAL A 37 -4.08 12.09 -24.23
C VAL A 37 -3.38 13.06 -25.17
N ALA A 38 -2.52 13.92 -24.64
CA ALA A 38 -1.73 14.85 -25.45
C ALA A 38 -0.71 14.06 -26.29
N PRO A 39 -0.76 14.13 -27.64
CA PRO A 39 0.26 13.50 -28.47
C PRO A 39 1.58 14.28 -28.35
N SER A 40 2.66 13.60 -28.04
CA SER A 40 4.01 14.18 -28.08
C SER A 40 4.43 14.45 -29.53
N THR A 41 4.17 15.65 -30.02
CA THR A 41 4.67 16.10 -31.32
C THR A 41 6.15 16.52 -31.23
N PRO A 42 7.06 15.93 -32.02
CA PRO A 42 8.48 16.26 -31.98
C PRO A 42 8.81 17.42 -32.93
N ARG A 43 9.49 18.47 -32.46
CA ARG A 43 10.09 19.51 -33.33
C ARG A 43 11.00 20.47 -32.53
N PRO A 44 11.93 21.20 -33.19
CA PRO A 44 12.81 20.79 -34.29
C PRO A 44 14.30 20.95 -33.93
N ALA A 45 15.18 20.29 -34.67
CA ALA A 45 16.59 20.68 -34.70
C ALA A 45 16.77 22.05 -35.40
N THR A 46 17.51 22.97 -34.77
CA THR A 46 18.08 24.16 -35.41
C THR A 46 19.60 24.10 -35.35
N VAL A 47 20.24 24.35 -36.50
CA VAL A 47 21.69 24.16 -36.75
C VAL A 47 22.22 25.37 -37.53
N ARG A 48 23.48 25.75 -37.24
CA ARG A 48 24.30 26.91 -37.73
C ARG A 48 24.12 28.22 -36.96
N GLY A 49 25.17 29.03 -36.73
CA GLY A 49 26.60 28.94 -37.10
C GLY A 49 27.55 29.23 -35.91
N SER A 50 28.79 28.72 -35.84
CA SER A 50 30.03 29.23 -36.49
C SER A 50 30.37 30.69 -36.10
N THR A 51 31.53 31.07 -35.54
CA THR A 51 32.88 30.42 -35.49
C THR A 51 33.66 30.82 -34.18
N PRO A 52 35.01 30.75 -34.01
CA PRO A 52 35.60 29.96 -32.91
C PRO A 52 36.40 30.75 -31.85
N SER A 53 36.84 30.08 -30.78
CA SER A 53 38.14 30.40 -30.17
C SER A 53 38.84 29.19 -29.49
N ARG A 54 40.18 29.17 -29.60
CA ARG A 54 41.15 28.35 -28.83
C ARG A 54 41.12 28.80 -27.36
N THR A 55 41.49 28.08 -26.30
CA THR A 55 42.28 26.84 -26.03
C THR A 55 41.76 26.31 -24.66
N THR A 56 42.03 25.13 -24.10
CA THR A 56 43.06 24.08 -24.29
C THR A 56 42.46 22.70 -23.96
N GLY A 57 43.18 21.59 -24.15
CA GLY A 57 42.72 20.25 -23.76
C GLY A 57 43.60 19.56 -22.72
N THR A 58 42.96 18.76 -21.85
CA THR A 58 43.59 17.62 -21.14
C THR A 58 42.57 16.49 -20.96
N THR A 59 42.85 15.40 -21.65
CA THR A 59 42.62 13.98 -21.29
C THR A 59 41.38 13.60 -20.48
N LYS A 60 40.47 12.86 -21.13
CA LYS A 60 39.46 12.02 -20.45
C LYS A 60 40.14 10.97 -19.57
N THR A 61 39.73 10.87 -18.31
CA THR A 61 39.85 9.64 -17.52
C THR A 61 38.48 9.31 -16.96
N GLN A 62 37.86 8.23 -17.44
CA GLN A 62 36.65 7.67 -16.83
C GLN A 62 37.04 7.06 -15.48
N ALA A 63 36.83 7.80 -14.40
CA ALA A 63 36.88 7.24 -13.05
C ALA A 63 35.64 6.34 -12.84
N SER A 64 35.89 5.09 -12.49
CA SER A 64 34.88 4.07 -12.24
C SER A 64 33.93 4.47 -11.09
N HIS A 65 32.64 4.15 -11.23
CA HIS A 65 31.60 4.38 -10.20
C HIS A 65 31.72 3.41 -8.99
N GLY A 66 32.95 3.01 -8.61
CA GLY A 66 33.20 1.92 -7.67
C GLY A 66 33.71 2.32 -6.29
N ALA A 67 33.92 3.62 -6.00
CA ALA A 67 34.72 4.04 -4.84
C ALA A 67 34.16 5.26 -4.07
N ILE A 68 32.84 5.37 -3.90
CA ILE A 68 32.21 6.29 -2.91
C ILE A 68 31.11 5.57 -2.13
N ARG A 69 31.47 4.50 -1.41
CA ARG A 69 30.68 3.91 -0.30
C ARG A 69 31.62 3.78 0.90
N GLY A 70 31.56 4.72 1.84
CA GLY A 70 32.44 4.70 3.02
C GLY A 70 32.45 5.97 3.87
N THR A 71 32.13 7.14 3.31
CA THR A 71 31.93 8.39 4.07
C THR A 71 30.46 8.60 4.37
N GLY A 72 30.05 8.46 5.64
CA GLY A 72 28.66 8.61 6.10
C GLY A 72 28.14 10.06 6.09
N LEU A 73 28.18 10.72 4.93
CA LEU A 73 27.80 12.13 4.73
C LEU A 73 26.77 12.34 3.60
N ILE A 74 26.34 11.27 2.93
CA ILE A 74 25.16 11.28 2.07
C ILE A 74 24.24 10.17 2.61
N PRO A 75 23.04 10.49 3.15
CA PRO A 75 22.11 9.46 3.50
C PRO A 75 21.70 8.70 2.24
N PRO A 76 21.43 7.39 2.30
CA PRO A 76 20.64 6.72 1.29
C PRO A 76 19.26 7.37 1.30
N GLN A 77 19.06 8.29 0.37
CA GLN A 77 17.77 8.92 0.15
C GLN A 77 16.86 7.86 -0.48
N GLY A 78 15.63 7.70 0.04
CA GLY A 78 14.60 6.96 -0.68
C GLY A 78 14.47 7.56 -2.09
N ASP A 79 14.39 6.73 -3.12
CA ASP A 79 15.08 6.93 -4.42
C ASP A 79 14.50 8.02 -5.35
N HIS A 80 13.79 9.00 -4.78
CA HIS A 80 13.07 10.01 -5.53
C HIS A 80 13.12 11.41 -4.88
N PRO A 81 14.32 12.01 -4.72
CA PRO A 81 14.45 13.38 -4.21
C PRO A 81 13.70 14.41 -5.07
N GLU A 82 13.44 14.11 -6.34
CA GLU A 82 12.65 14.92 -7.25
C GLU A 82 11.16 15.03 -6.89
N TRP A 83 10.60 14.17 -6.02
CA TRP A 83 9.22 14.40 -5.51
C TRP A 83 9.15 15.45 -4.39
N SER A 84 10.28 15.92 -3.85
CA SER A 84 10.32 16.83 -2.71
C SER A 84 9.57 18.16 -2.92
N TYR A 85 9.37 18.60 -4.17
CA TYR A 85 8.56 19.80 -4.48
C TYR A 85 7.06 19.65 -4.12
N ARG A 86 6.59 18.42 -3.89
CA ARG A 86 5.20 18.12 -3.48
C ARG A 86 5.03 18.00 -1.96
N ASN A 87 6.09 18.25 -1.19
CA ASN A 87 5.99 18.21 0.27
C ASN A 87 5.07 19.33 0.77
N GLY A 88 4.06 18.95 1.56
CA GLY A 88 2.96 19.85 1.94
C GLY A 88 1.84 20.04 0.90
N GLU A 89 1.90 19.43 -0.29
CA GLU A 89 0.79 19.43 -1.25
C GLU A 89 -0.38 18.59 -0.71
N TYR A 90 -1.59 19.17 -0.67
CA TYR A 90 -2.82 18.44 -0.40
C TYR A 90 -3.37 17.84 -1.71
N ILE A 91 -3.38 16.52 -1.81
CA ILE A 91 -3.88 15.78 -2.97
C ILE A 91 -5.28 15.24 -2.65
N ARG A 92 -6.27 15.69 -3.42
CA ARG A 92 -7.71 15.59 -3.12
C ARG A 92 -8.21 14.19 -2.79
N ASP A 93 -7.70 13.18 -3.49
CA ASP A 93 -8.15 11.78 -3.35
C ASP A 93 -7.10 10.89 -2.65
N GLN A 94 -5.96 11.46 -2.25
CA GLN A 94 -4.89 10.72 -1.57
C GLN A 94 -5.31 10.29 -0.16
N GLN A 95 -5.99 11.16 0.60
CA GLN A 95 -6.27 10.88 2.01
C GLN A 95 -7.13 9.63 2.18
N ASP A 96 -8.19 9.50 1.37
CA ASP A 96 -9.04 8.31 1.39
C ASP A 96 -8.28 7.05 0.95
N HIS A 97 -7.37 7.16 -0.03
CA HIS A 97 -6.57 6.04 -0.49
C HIS A 97 -5.78 5.38 0.64
N PHE A 98 -4.95 6.16 1.37
CA PHE A 98 -4.17 5.59 2.46
C PHE A 98 -4.98 5.38 3.76
N ARG A 99 -6.06 6.14 3.99
CA ARG A 99 -7.02 5.91 5.09
C ARG A 99 -7.65 4.52 5.01
N PHE A 100 -8.11 4.10 3.83
CA PHE A 100 -8.68 2.77 3.66
C PHE A 100 -7.65 1.65 3.85
N HIS A 101 -6.40 1.84 3.40
CA HIS A 101 -5.31 0.90 3.73
C HIS A 101 -4.97 0.87 5.22
N CYS A 102 -5.12 1.99 5.94
CA CYS A 102 -5.00 2.05 7.39
C CYS A 102 -6.13 1.27 8.08
N TYR A 103 -7.40 1.46 7.66
CA TYR A 103 -8.53 0.68 8.19
C TYR A 103 -8.29 -0.83 8.07
N LEU A 104 -7.81 -1.28 6.91
CA LEU A 104 -7.42 -2.67 6.70
C LEU A 104 -6.23 -3.06 7.59
N ALA A 105 -5.18 -2.24 7.68
CA ALA A 105 -4.01 -2.49 8.53
C ALA A 105 -4.32 -2.64 10.04
N MET A 106 -5.31 -1.90 10.56
CA MET A 106 -5.76 -2.01 11.96
C MET A 106 -6.66 -3.23 12.22
N SER A 107 -7.34 -3.74 11.19
CA SER A 107 -8.39 -4.76 11.32
C SER A 107 -7.98 -6.18 11.74
N PRO A 108 -6.80 -6.77 11.39
CA PRO A 108 -6.49 -8.17 11.70
C PRO A 108 -6.17 -8.42 13.19
N TYR A 109 -6.22 -7.36 14.00
CA TYR A 109 -6.11 -7.41 15.46
C TYR A 109 -7.48 -7.57 16.15
N GLY A 110 -8.58 -7.64 15.40
CA GLY A 110 -9.93 -7.83 15.91
C GLY A 110 -10.84 -8.51 14.89
N ASP A 111 -12.15 -8.27 15.03
CA ASP A 111 -13.18 -8.91 14.19
C ASP A 111 -13.40 -8.16 12.85
N TYR A 112 -12.46 -8.35 11.93
CA TYR A 112 -12.53 -7.75 10.59
C TYR A 112 -13.70 -8.29 9.76
N SER A 113 -14.09 -9.56 9.94
CA SER A 113 -15.17 -10.20 9.19
C SER A 113 -16.52 -9.51 9.38
N HIS A 114 -16.83 -9.01 10.58
CA HIS A 114 -18.06 -8.26 10.83
C HIS A 114 -17.89 -6.74 10.70
N LYS A 115 -16.68 -6.20 10.97
CA LYS A 115 -16.47 -4.74 10.99
C LYS A 115 -16.16 -4.14 9.61
N CYS A 116 -15.36 -4.82 8.79
CA CYS A 116 -14.97 -4.27 7.48
C CYS A 116 -16.15 -4.11 6.51
N PRO A 117 -17.17 -5.00 6.45
CA PRO A 117 -18.37 -4.76 5.66
C PRO A 117 -19.16 -3.49 6.03
N ILE A 118 -18.99 -2.97 7.26
CA ILE A 118 -19.64 -1.71 7.69
C ILE A 118 -18.90 -0.49 7.14
N ALA A 119 -17.57 -0.54 7.06
CA ALA A 119 -16.76 0.54 6.51
C ALA A 119 -16.62 0.50 4.98
N PHE A 120 -16.80 -0.69 4.40
CA PHE A 120 -16.79 -0.96 2.95
C PHE A 120 -18.16 -1.50 2.48
N PRO A 121 -19.23 -0.67 2.52
CA PRO A 121 -20.60 -1.08 2.17
C PRO A 121 -20.83 -1.37 0.68
N GLY A 122 -19.93 -0.94 -0.20
CA GLY A 122 -19.93 -1.25 -1.64
C GLY A 122 -19.44 -2.66 -1.96
N GLY A 123 -18.68 -3.29 -1.05
CA GLY A 123 -18.40 -4.72 -1.09
C GLY A 123 -17.08 -5.11 -0.43
N PHE A 124 -17.16 -5.85 0.68
CA PHE A 124 -16.02 -6.49 1.34
C PHE A 124 -16.23 -8.00 1.45
N GLN A 125 -15.29 -8.78 0.90
CA GLN A 125 -15.31 -10.24 0.97
C GLN A 125 -13.93 -10.78 1.35
N VAL A 126 -13.84 -11.51 2.46
CA VAL A 126 -12.63 -12.29 2.76
C VAL A 126 -12.58 -13.50 1.84
N LEU A 127 -11.45 -13.67 1.14
CA LEU A 127 -11.18 -14.74 0.20
C LEU A 127 -10.38 -15.88 0.85
N GLN A 128 -9.51 -15.55 1.80
CA GLN A 128 -8.69 -16.50 2.56
C GLN A 128 -8.31 -15.92 3.91
N HIS A 129 -8.34 -16.76 4.95
CA HIS A 129 -7.74 -16.48 6.27
C HIS A 129 -6.41 -17.23 6.38
N PHE A 130 -5.41 -16.66 7.06
CA PHE A 130 -4.13 -17.31 7.35
C PHE A 130 -3.56 -16.85 8.69
N SER A 131 -2.59 -17.57 9.26
CA SER A 131 -2.10 -17.36 10.64
C SER A 131 -1.56 -15.95 10.92
N GLY A 132 -1.07 -15.28 9.88
CA GLY A 132 -0.57 -13.90 9.89
C GLY A 132 -1.49 -12.85 9.27
N GLY A 133 -2.77 -13.12 9.01
CA GLY A 133 -3.65 -12.13 8.37
C GLY A 133 -4.80 -12.70 7.54
N TYR A 134 -5.22 -11.95 6.52
CA TYR A 134 -6.25 -12.36 5.58
C TYR A 134 -6.04 -11.76 4.18
N ILE A 135 -6.73 -12.34 3.20
CA ILE A 135 -6.83 -11.84 1.82
C ILE A 135 -8.28 -11.44 1.60
N ALA A 136 -8.54 -10.22 1.13
CA ALA A 136 -9.89 -9.74 0.86
C ALA A 136 -10.02 -9.08 -0.52
N ARG A 137 -11.24 -9.15 -1.07
CA ARG A 137 -11.72 -8.33 -2.19
C ARG A 137 -12.45 -7.13 -1.60
N VAL A 138 -12.13 -5.93 -2.07
CA VAL A 138 -12.70 -4.65 -1.61
C VAL A 138 -13.10 -3.82 -2.84
N GLU A 139 -14.41 -3.67 -3.06
CA GLU A 139 -14.95 -3.05 -4.28
C GLU A 139 -14.65 -1.55 -4.37
N GLU A 140 -14.82 -0.79 -3.29
CA GLU A 140 -14.62 0.67 -3.29
C GLU A 140 -13.15 1.07 -3.46
N MET A 141 -12.24 0.13 -3.22
CA MET A 141 -10.82 0.29 -3.48
C MET A 141 -10.41 -0.25 -4.86
N GLU A 142 -11.34 -0.88 -5.59
CA GLU A 142 -11.13 -1.64 -6.83
C GLU A 142 -9.98 -2.67 -6.71
N LYS A 143 -9.86 -3.33 -5.54
CA LYS A 143 -8.66 -4.08 -5.15
C LYS A 143 -8.90 -5.45 -4.54
N VAL A 144 -7.95 -6.35 -4.80
CA VAL A 144 -7.65 -7.50 -3.92
C VAL A 144 -6.50 -7.08 -3.01
N VAL A 145 -6.65 -7.28 -1.70
CA VAL A 145 -5.69 -6.83 -0.68
C VAL A 145 -5.24 -8.01 0.18
N ILE A 146 -3.93 -8.20 0.34
CA ILE A 146 -3.39 -9.02 1.45
C ILE A 146 -3.16 -8.09 2.64
N VAL A 147 -3.77 -8.43 3.76
CA VAL A 147 -3.72 -7.68 5.01
C VAL A 147 -2.91 -8.49 6.01
N PHE A 148 -1.72 -7.99 6.38
CA PHE A 148 -0.80 -8.65 7.29
C PHE A 148 -0.93 -8.13 8.73
N LYS A 149 -1.01 -9.07 9.66
CA LYS A 149 -0.85 -8.85 11.11
C LYS A 149 0.63 -8.92 11.48
N GLY A 150 1.08 -8.03 12.36
CA GLY A 150 2.42 -8.10 12.95
C GLY A 150 2.58 -9.25 13.96
N PHE A 151 3.82 -9.42 14.43
CA PHE A 151 4.15 -10.35 15.51
C PHE A 151 3.42 -10.01 16.82
N ALA A 152 3.32 -10.98 17.72
CA ALA A 152 2.69 -10.80 19.04
C ALA A 152 3.47 -9.82 19.94
N THR A 153 4.79 -9.74 19.75
CA THR A 153 5.75 -8.93 20.51
C THR A 153 6.68 -8.23 19.52
N TYR A 154 7.21 -7.06 19.92
CA TYR A 154 8.20 -6.35 19.11
C TYR A 154 9.63 -6.82 19.40
N GLN A 155 9.88 -7.30 20.61
CA GLN A 155 11.19 -7.67 21.16
C GLN A 155 11.77 -8.93 20.54
N ASP A 156 10.92 -9.88 20.13
CA ASP A 156 11.34 -11.23 19.74
C ASP A 156 11.63 -11.37 18.23
N VAL A 157 11.65 -10.25 17.49
CA VAL A 157 11.96 -10.24 16.06
C VAL A 157 13.46 -10.27 15.86
N ASP A 158 13.97 -11.34 15.24
CA ASP A 158 15.36 -11.45 14.84
C ASP A 158 15.73 -10.34 13.83
N LEU A 159 16.53 -9.38 14.28
CA LEU A 159 17.00 -8.24 13.50
C LEU A 159 18.32 -8.52 12.75
N THR A 160 18.85 -9.74 12.74
CA THR A 160 20.04 -10.06 11.94
C THR A 160 19.75 -9.87 10.43
N PRO A 161 20.67 -9.25 9.65
CA PRO A 161 20.46 -9.09 8.21
C PRO A 161 20.45 -10.43 7.48
N ALA A 162 19.37 -10.72 6.76
CA ALA A 162 19.24 -11.90 5.93
C ALA A 162 18.91 -11.51 4.48
N SER A 163 19.62 -12.13 3.52
CA SER A 163 19.38 -11.88 2.10
C SER A 163 18.03 -12.41 1.62
N VAL A 164 17.40 -11.66 0.72
CA VAL A 164 16.16 -12.03 0.03
C VAL A 164 16.37 -12.36 -1.45
N SER A 165 17.63 -12.40 -1.92
CA SER A 165 18.00 -12.65 -3.33
C SER A 165 17.56 -14.02 -3.88
N SER A 166 17.17 -14.95 -3.00
CA SER A 166 16.60 -16.25 -3.41
C SER A 166 15.14 -16.20 -3.84
N PHE A 167 14.46 -15.06 -3.68
CA PHE A 167 13.05 -14.87 -4.08
C PHE A 167 12.70 -13.46 -4.62
N VAL A 168 13.52 -12.44 -4.32
CA VAL A 168 13.39 -11.10 -4.92
C VAL A 168 14.32 -10.96 -6.13
N SER A 169 13.77 -10.63 -7.30
CA SER A 169 14.54 -10.40 -8.52
C SER A 169 15.17 -9.00 -8.59
N ASP A 170 16.29 -8.92 -9.32
CA ASP A 170 17.06 -7.71 -9.61
C ASP A 170 17.58 -6.95 -8.38
N CYS A 171 17.86 -7.66 -7.28
CA CYS A 171 18.46 -7.07 -6.09
C CYS A 171 19.31 -8.08 -5.29
N ALA A 172 20.54 -8.33 -5.76
CA ALA A 172 21.46 -9.27 -5.10
C ALA A 172 21.82 -8.85 -3.66
N ASP A 173 22.00 -7.55 -3.43
CA ASP A 173 22.38 -6.96 -2.13
C ASP A 173 21.18 -6.68 -1.21
N CYS A 174 19.94 -7.02 -1.61
CA CYS A 174 18.76 -6.81 -0.77
C CYS A 174 18.84 -7.67 0.49
N MET A 175 18.81 -7.01 1.65
CA MET A 175 18.74 -7.66 2.96
C MET A 175 17.60 -7.08 3.79
N VAL A 176 16.99 -7.95 4.60
CA VAL A 176 15.95 -7.57 5.55
C VAL A 176 16.18 -8.27 6.89
N ALA A 177 15.51 -7.81 7.94
CA ALA A 177 15.50 -8.50 9.24
C ALA A 177 15.06 -9.98 9.09
N ALA A 178 15.90 -10.90 9.58
CA ALA A 178 15.71 -12.35 9.44
C ALA A 178 14.35 -12.83 9.97
N GLY A 179 13.86 -12.27 11.09
CA GLY A 179 12.53 -12.58 11.63
C GLY A 179 11.40 -12.26 10.64
N VAL A 180 11.47 -11.09 9.98
CA VAL A 180 10.50 -10.67 8.95
C VAL A 180 10.58 -11.59 7.73
N ARG A 181 11.79 -11.91 7.25
CA ARG A 181 12.01 -12.85 6.13
C ARG A 181 11.44 -14.24 6.42
N ASN A 182 11.77 -14.81 7.58
CA ASN A 182 11.41 -16.17 7.93
C ASN A 182 9.89 -16.30 8.12
N GLN A 183 9.26 -15.31 8.77
CA GLN A 183 7.80 -15.27 8.89
C GLN A 183 7.12 -15.05 7.53
N TYR A 184 7.65 -14.17 6.67
CA TYR A 184 7.11 -13.98 5.31
C TYR A 184 7.13 -15.29 4.50
N LEU A 185 8.27 -16.00 4.49
CA LEU A 185 8.40 -17.27 3.77
C LEU A 185 7.46 -18.36 4.32
N ARG A 186 7.23 -18.39 5.65
CA ARG A 186 6.22 -19.25 6.26
C ARG A 186 4.81 -18.93 5.78
N LEU A 187 4.42 -17.65 5.78
CA LEU A 187 3.08 -17.22 5.35
C LEU A 187 2.86 -17.41 3.84
N LYS A 188 3.91 -17.20 3.04
CA LYS A 188 3.96 -17.55 1.61
C LYS A 188 3.70 -19.04 1.41
N ALA A 189 4.38 -19.93 2.16
CA ALA A 189 4.13 -21.36 2.07
C ALA A 189 2.70 -21.76 2.52
N GLU A 190 2.22 -21.20 3.63
CA GLU A 190 0.86 -21.44 4.18
C GLU A 190 -0.25 -21.06 3.18
N THR A 191 -0.06 -19.97 2.44
CA THR A 191 -1.03 -19.45 1.45
C THR A 191 -0.85 -20.04 0.04
N ASN A 192 0.02 -21.05 -0.12
CA ASN A 192 0.44 -21.60 -1.42
C ASN A 192 0.89 -20.48 -2.38
N ASP A 193 1.87 -19.71 -1.94
CA ASP A 193 2.40 -18.52 -2.63
C ASP A 193 1.31 -17.49 -2.99
N PHE A 194 0.43 -17.19 -2.01
CA PHE A 194 -0.71 -16.28 -2.16
C PHE A 194 -1.58 -16.55 -3.39
N ALA A 195 -1.70 -17.82 -3.81
CA ALA A 195 -2.39 -18.21 -5.04
C ALA A 195 -3.84 -17.72 -5.11
N VAL A 196 -4.56 -17.65 -3.97
CA VAL A 196 -5.94 -17.11 -3.92
C VAL A 196 -5.98 -15.64 -4.35
N ALA A 197 -5.04 -14.82 -3.88
CA ALA A 197 -4.98 -13.41 -4.28
C ALA A 197 -4.61 -13.25 -5.75
N LYS A 198 -3.57 -13.96 -6.23
CA LYS A 198 -3.14 -13.91 -7.64
C LYS A 198 -4.26 -14.36 -8.59
N ASN A 199 -4.96 -15.44 -8.24
CA ASN A 199 -6.11 -15.91 -9.02
C ASN A 199 -7.26 -14.88 -8.99
N ALA A 200 -7.58 -14.31 -7.83
CA ALA A 200 -8.63 -13.29 -7.72
C ALA A 200 -8.32 -12.05 -8.58
N VAL A 201 -7.08 -11.55 -8.58
CA VAL A 201 -6.62 -10.45 -9.44
C VAL A 201 -6.69 -10.81 -10.92
N ALA A 202 -6.27 -12.03 -11.29
CA ALA A 202 -6.28 -12.48 -12.68
C ALA A 202 -7.69 -12.72 -13.26
N THR A 203 -8.69 -13.00 -12.40
CA THR A 203 -10.04 -13.41 -12.84
C THR A 203 -11.16 -12.42 -12.49
N SER A 204 -10.93 -11.48 -11.57
CA SER A 204 -11.95 -10.54 -11.11
C SER A 204 -11.87 -9.20 -11.83
N THR A 205 -13.02 -8.74 -12.32
CA THR A 205 -13.25 -7.32 -12.59
C THR A 205 -14.00 -6.65 -11.42
N ASN A 206 -13.77 -5.35 -11.25
CA ASN A 206 -14.61 -4.47 -10.44
C ASN A 206 -16.01 -4.31 -11.09
N ASN A 207 -16.94 -3.68 -10.35
CA ASN A 207 -18.29 -3.38 -10.84
C ASN A 207 -18.36 -2.53 -12.13
N GLY A 208 -17.27 -1.86 -12.52
CA GLY A 208 -17.12 -1.10 -13.77
C GLY A 208 -16.47 -1.89 -14.93
N GLY A 209 -16.21 -3.18 -14.76
CA GLY A 209 -15.63 -4.05 -15.80
C GLY A 209 -14.11 -3.95 -15.98
N LYS A 210 -13.39 -3.22 -15.12
CA LYS A 210 -11.91 -3.17 -15.14
C LYS A 210 -11.34 -4.26 -14.24
N GLN A 211 -10.14 -4.76 -14.56
CA GLN A 211 -9.44 -5.71 -13.70
C GLN A 211 -9.18 -5.14 -12.30
N MET A 212 -9.37 -5.96 -11.26
CA MET A 212 -9.05 -5.58 -9.88
C MET A 212 -7.54 -5.40 -9.69
N LEU A 213 -7.14 -4.33 -9.01
CA LEU A 213 -5.74 -4.04 -8.71
C LEU A 213 -5.26 -4.87 -7.51
N PHE A 214 -3.97 -5.21 -7.46
CA PHE A 214 -3.42 -5.98 -6.34
C PHE A 214 -2.70 -5.06 -5.35
N SER A 215 -3.06 -5.14 -4.06
CA SER A 215 -2.47 -4.34 -2.99
C SER A 215 -2.04 -5.20 -1.81
N VAL A 216 -1.11 -4.67 -1.01
CA VAL A 216 -0.78 -5.23 0.31
C VAL A 216 -0.77 -4.12 1.37
N THR A 217 -1.14 -4.46 2.61
CA THR A 217 -1.13 -3.54 3.74
C THR A 217 -0.90 -4.22 5.09
N GLY A 218 -0.48 -3.46 6.10
CA GLY A 218 -0.32 -3.92 7.48
C GLY A 218 0.18 -2.82 8.43
N LEU A 219 -0.03 -3.05 9.74
CA LEU A 219 0.44 -2.19 10.83
C LEU A 219 1.75 -2.74 11.42
N GLY A 220 2.70 -1.87 11.74
CA GLY A 220 3.91 -2.25 12.47
C GLY A 220 4.74 -3.29 11.72
N TRP A 221 5.08 -4.38 12.39
CA TRP A 221 5.67 -5.55 11.75
C TRP A 221 4.78 -6.20 10.67
N GLY A 222 3.46 -6.03 10.72
CA GLY A 222 2.57 -6.42 9.64
C GLY A 222 2.81 -5.57 8.39
N GLY A 223 3.11 -4.28 8.57
CA GLY A 223 3.54 -3.40 7.49
C GLY A 223 4.91 -3.78 6.91
N ALA A 224 5.82 -4.32 7.74
CA ALA A 224 7.08 -4.89 7.27
C ALA A 224 6.87 -6.17 6.43
N LEU A 225 5.98 -7.08 6.87
CA LEU A 225 5.57 -8.26 6.09
C LEU A 225 4.89 -7.86 4.77
N ALA A 226 4.00 -6.86 4.80
CA ALA A 226 3.37 -6.32 3.62
C ALA A 226 4.40 -5.76 2.63
N ALA A 227 5.34 -4.94 3.10
CA ALA A 227 6.35 -4.34 2.23
C ALA A 227 7.37 -5.36 1.68
N LEU A 228 7.70 -6.43 2.41
CA LEU A 228 8.48 -7.54 1.86
C LEU A 228 7.67 -8.33 0.82
N CYS A 229 6.38 -8.55 1.04
CA CYS A 229 5.48 -9.16 0.07
C CYS A 229 5.40 -8.34 -1.22
N ALA A 230 5.30 -7.01 -1.10
CA ALA A 230 5.36 -6.09 -2.23
C ALA A 230 6.72 -6.08 -2.94
N LEU A 231 7.84 -6.15 -2.21
CA LEU A 231 9.17 -6.20 -2.81
C LEU A 231 9.34 -7.43 -3.72
N GLU A 232 8.86 -8.61 -3.30
CA GLU A 232 8.83 -9.78 -4.17
C GLU A 232 7.78 -9.65 -5.28
N LEU A 233 6.49 -9.53 -4.92
CA LEU A 233 5.41 -9.65 -5.90
C LEU A 233 5.35 -8.45 -6.86
N GLY A 234 5.86 -7.28 -6.45
CA GLY A 234 6.07 -6.13 -7.33
C GLY A 234 7.18 -6.36 -8.35
N SER A 235 8.28 -7.01 -7.96
CA SER A 235 9.35 -7.38 -8.90
C SER A 235 8.89 -8.42 -9.94
N GLN A 236 7.77 -9.09 -9.67
CA GLN A 236 7.09 -10.04 -10.55
C GLN A 236 5.88 -9.41 -11.29
N ASN A 237 5.65 -8.10 -11.19
CA ASN A 237 4.51 -7.35 -11.74
C ASN A 237 3.11 -7.81 -11.24
N TRP A 238 3.03 -8.45 -10.08
CA TRP A 238 1.76 -8.81 -9.43
C TRP A 238 1.22 -7.69 -8.56
N VAL A 239 1.99 -7.20 -7.59
CA VAL A 239 1.52 -6.16 -6.64
C VAL A 239 1.68 -4.77 -7.26
N HIS A 240 0.58 -3.99 -7.23
CA HIS A 240 0.48 -2.66 -7.82
C HIS A 240 0.56 -1.55 -6.76
N TYR A 241 0.20 -1.86 -5.51
CA TYR A 241 0.18 -0.91 -4.40
C TYR A 241 0.71 -1.57 -3.11
N SER A 242 1.58 -0.85 -2.41
CA SER A 242 2.14 -1.27 -1.13
C SER A 242 2.00 -0.15 -0.11
N HIS A 243 1.11 -0.37 0.85
CA HIS A 243 0.84 0.56 1.93
C HIS A 243 1.29 -0.04 3.25
N ASN A 244 1.81 0.78 4.15
CA ASN A 244 2.22 0.30 5.47
C ASN A 244 2.04 1.40 6.51
N SER A 245 1.66 1.04 7.73
CA SER A 245 1.37 1.97 8.82
C SER A 245 2.28 1.68 10.00
N GLY A 246 2.83 2.71 10.66
CA GLY A 246 3.60 2.55 11.91
C GLY A 246 4.80 1.61 11.81
N THR A 247 5.39 1.48 10.61
CA THR A 247 6.31 0.39 10.30
C THR A 247 7.76 0.71 10.68
N PRO A 248 8.44 -0.14 11.47
CA PRO A 248 9.85 0.04 11.84
C PRO A 248 10.78 -0.06 10.62
N ARG A 249 12.04 0.36 10.81
CA ARG A 249 13.12 0.04 9.87
C ARG A 249 13.37 -1.47 9.86
N PHE A 250 13.48 -2.09 8.68
CA PHE A 250 13.76 -3.52 8.57
C PHE A 250 14.42 -3.93 7.23
N MET A 251 14.52 -3.01 6.27
CA MET A 251 15.18 -3.21 4.97
C MET A 251 16.50 -2.45 4.96
N ASN A 252 17.56 -3.05 4.39
CA ASN A 252 18.79 -2.32 4.09
C ASN A 252 18.57 -1.35 2.93
N ASP A 253 19.54 -0.45 2.71
CA ASP A 253 19.39 0.63 1.72
C ASP A 253 19.18 0.12 0.29
N ALA A 254 19.78 -1.02 -0.08
CA ALA A 254 19.55 -1.66 -1.38
C ALA A 254 18.09 -2.14 -1.54
N ALA A 255 17.51 -2.69 -0.48
CA ALA A 255 16.11 -3.11 -0.46
C ALA A 255 15.13 -1.93 -0.40
N VAL A 256 15.47 -0.84 0.32
CA VAL A 256 14.71 0.42 0.27
C VAL A 256 14.70 0.99 -1.16
N LEU A 257 15.86 1.09 -1.80
CA LEU A 257 16.01 1.60 -3.17
C LEU A 257 15.18 0.78 -4.17
N ARG A 258 15.24 -0.55 -4.09
CA ARG A 258 14.46 -1.44 -4.96
C ARG A 258 12.95 -1.31 -4.69
N TYR A 259 12.53 -1.23 -3.42
CA TYR A 259 11.14 -1.08 -3.03
C TYR A 259 10.56 0.26 -3.51
N ASP A 260 11.24 1.38 -3.26
CA ASP A 260 10.75 2.72 -3.63
C ASP A 260 10.66 2.89 -5.17
N ASN A 261 11.56 2.25 -5.94
CA ASN A 261 11.48 2.19 -7.40
C ASN A 261 10.27 1.42 -7.93
N LEU A 262 9.85 0.35 -7.25
CA LEU A 262 8.65 -0.41 -7.61
C LEU A 262 7.38 0.37 -7.24
N PHE A 263 7.41 1.16 -6.17
CA PHE A 263 6.23 1.79 -5.57
C PHE A 263 6.42 3.29 -5.33
N GLN A 264 6.31 4.06 -6.40
CA GLN A 264 6.45 5.51 -6.36
C GLN A 264 5.15 6.21 -5.95
N PHE A 265 5.28 7.40 -5.34
CA PHE A 265 4.17 8.33 -5.07
C PHE A 265 2.97 7.65 -4.35
N LEU A 266 1.77 7.63 -4.93
CA LEU A 266 0.57 7.00 -4.34
C LEU A 266 0.63 5.46 -4.32
N ALA A 267 1.54 4.82 -5.05
CA ALA A 267 1.69 3.37 -5.09
C ALA A 267 2.42 2.81 -3.86
N GLY A 268 3.27 3.60 -3.19
CA GLY A 268 4.14 3.13 -2.10
C GLY A 268 4.18 4.05 -0.90
N GLN A 269 3.10 4.08 -0.10
CA GLN A 269 2.96 5.03 0.99
C GLN A 269 3.21 4.40 2.36
N SER A 270 4.04 5.05 3.17
CA SER A 270 4.32 4.66 4.54
C SER A 270 3.76 5.70 5.50
N VAL A 271 2.69 5.34 6.21
CA VAL A 271 1.90 6.23 7.06
C VAL A 271 2.45 6.22 8.49
N VAL A 272 2.62 7.41 9.07
CA VAL A 272 3.14 7.62 10.43
C VAL A 272 2.15 8.46 11.24
N SER A 273 1.70 7.95 12.38
CA SER A 273 0.84 8.67 13.33
C SER A 273 1.71 9.43 14.32
N ASN A 274 1.58 10.76 14.36
CA ASN A 274 2.24 11.66 15.32
C ASN A 274 3.69 11.26 15.71
N ASN A 275 3.85 10.62 16.88
CA ASN A 275 5.12 10.24 17.50
C ASN A 275 5.18 8.71 17.78
N ASP A 276 4.55 7.89 16.92
CA ASP A 276 4.47 6.43 17.06
C ASP A 276 5.83 5.75 17.35
N TYR A 277 5.94 5.16 18.53
CA TYR A 277 7.12 4.41 18.98
C TYR A 277 7.56 3.29 18.04
N ALA A 278 6.62 2.62 17.36
CA ALA A 278 6.90 1.48 16.52
C ALA A 278 7.72 1.85 15.28
N VAL A 279 7.57 3.08 14.79
CA VAL A 279 8.35 3.62 13.68
C VAL A 279 9.83 3.69 14.07
N GLN A 280 10.13 4.22 15.26
CA GLN A 280 11.51 4.34 15.76
C GLN A 280 12.02 3.10 16.50
N TYR A 281 11.23 2.03 16.62
CA TYR A 281 11.55 0.84 17.41
C TYR A 281 12.89 0.20 17.00
N VAL A 282 13.14 0.14 15.69
CA VAL A 282 14.46 -0.23 15.16
C VAL A 282 15.24 1.06 14.89
N PRO A 283 16.34 1.32 15.62
CA PRO A 283 17.16 2.51 15.42
C PRO A 283 17.82 2.47 14.04
N LYS A 284 18.15 3.65 13.52
CA LYS A 284 18.89 3.75 12.25
C LYS A 284 20.26 3.07 12.38
N GLY A 285 20.60 2.24 11.41
CA GLY A 285 21.82 1.42 11.42
C GLY A 285 21.99 0.71 10.08
N VAL A 286 21.97 -0.62 10.09
CA VAL A 286 21.94 -1.44 8.86
C VAL A 286 20.59 -1.38 8.11
N TYR A 287 19.56 -0.85 8.76
CA TYR A 287 18.23 -0.68 8.19
C TYR A 287 17.84 0.79 8.11
N SER A 288 17.03 1.09 7.09
CA SER A 288 16.46 2.40 6.81
C SER A 288 14.94 2.28 6.62
N HIS A 289 14.24 3.41 6.68
CA HIS A 289 12.81 3.46 6.40
C HIS A 289 12.49 3.33 4.90
N ILE A 290 11.42 2.61 4.62
CA ILE A 290 10.81 2.44 3.29
C ILE A 290 9.68 3.43 3.02
N GLY A 291 9.39 3.65 1.74
CA GLY A 291 8.15 4.22 1.25
C GLY A 291 7.99 5.73 1.45
N GLN A 292 7.25 6.33 0.52
CA GLN A 292 6.91 7.74 0.52
C GLN A 292 6.13 8.08 1.80
N LYS A 293 6.72 8.91 2.67
CA LYS A 293 6.19 9.15 4.01
C LYS A 293 4.98 10.06 3.99
N VAL A 294 3.98 9.68 4.78
CA VAL A 294 2.77 10.47 5.03
C VAL A 294 2.55 10.56 6.54
N ARG A 295 2.78 11.74 7.13
CA ARG A 295 2.52 11.95 8.56
C ARG A 295 1.05 12.32 8.74
N ILE A 296 0.31 11.58 9.56
CA ILE A 296 -1.05 11.91 10.00
C ILE A 296 -1.03 12.53 11.38
N HIS A 297 -1.91 13.52 11.61
CA HIS A 297 -1.93 14.29 12.85
C HIS A 297 -3.29 14.96 13.13
N GLY A 298 -3.40 15.58 14.31
CA GLY A 298 -4.64 16.18 14.80
C GLY A 298 -5.61 15.14 15.38
N GLU A 299 -6.73 15.62 15.92
CA GLU A 299 -7.79 14.76 16.44
C GLU A 299 -8.25 13.74 15.39
N LYS A 300 -8.37 12.46 15.78
CA LYS A 300 -8.73 11.33 14.90
C LYS A 300 -7.93 11.24 13.59
N SER A 301 -6.69 11.73 13.58
CA SER A 301 -5.83 11.76 12.38
C SER A 301 -6.42 12.59 11.21
N GLN A 302 -7.24 13.60 11.50
CA GLN A 302 -7.96 14.37 10.47
C GLN A 302 -7.06 15.06 9.42
N TRP A 303 -5.82 15.39 9.77
CA TRP A 303 -4.87 16.07 8.89
C TRP A 303 -3.72 15.15 8.47
N TYR A 304 -3.08 15.48 7.34
CA TYR A 304 -1.85 14.81 6.90
C TYR A 304 -0.87 15.76 6.23
N VAL A 305 0.41 15.39 6.23
CA VAL A 305 1.50 16.07 5.53
C VAL A 305 2.29 15.06 4.70
N ASN A 306 2.55 15.42 3.45
CA ASN A 306 3.41 14.67 2.53
C ASN A 306 4.89 14.94 2.77
N CYS A 307 5.68 13.86 2.80
CA CYS A 307 7.09 13.84 3.18
C CYS A 307 7.91 12.98 2.21
N PHE A 308 7.81 13.31 0.94
CA PHE A 308 8.44 12.61 -0.17
C PHE A 308 9.93 12.94 -0.33
N GLY A 309 10.66 12.01 -0.96
CA GLY A 309 12.09 12.13 -1.27
C GLY A 309 13.05 12.02 -0.08
N ASN A 310 12.55 11.80 1.14
CA ASN A 310 13.38 11.48 2.30
C ASN A 310 12.60 10.65 3.33
N ASN A 311 12.71 9.32 3.22
CA ASN A 311 12.07 8.36 4.13
C ASN A 311 12.57 8.49 5.58
N GLU A 312 13.73 9.12 5.80
CA GLU A 312 14.36 9.36 7.11
C GLU A 312 14.10 10.79 7.65
N ASN A 313 13.12 11.51 7.10
CA ASN A 313 12.75 12.85 7.58
C ASN A 313 12.14 12.80 8.99
N SER A 314 12.91 13.20 10.01
CA SER A 314 12.51 13.19 11.42
C SER A 314 11.26 14.01 11.72
N THR A 315 11.03 15.11 11.00
CA THR A 315 9.80 15.92 11.11
C THR A 315 8.53 15.13 10.73
N CYS A 316 8.69 14.05 9.98
CA CYS A 316 7.61 13.21 9.48
C CYS A 316 7.50 11.85 10.19
N LEU A 317 8.63 11.33 10.67
CA LEU A 317 8.68 10.07 11.43
C LEU A 317 8.29 10.23 12.91
N GLY A 318 8.37 11.46 13.45
CA GLY A 318 8.24 11.67 14.88
C GLY A 318 9.46 11.16 15.66
N ASP A 319 9.43 11.33 16.98
CA ASP A 319 10.51 10.96 17.90
C ASP A 319 10.38 9.55 18.52
N GLY A 320 9.24 8.88 18.30
CA GLY A 320 8.94 7.56 18.87
C GLY A 320 8.54 7.58 20.36
N SER A 321 8.17 8.74 20.90
CA SER A 321 7.79 8.89 22.32
C SER A 321 6.43 8.28 22.71
N SER A 322 5.60 7.89 21.74
CA SER A 322 4.18 7.57 21.99
C SER A 322 3.80 6.14 21.60
N SER A 323 3.48 5.33 22.60
CA SER A 323 2.84 4.02 22.39
C SER A 323 1.36 4.13 22.04
N ALA A 324 0.69 5.20 22.47
CA ALA A 324 -0.73 5.45 22.18
C ALA A 324 -0.97 5.72 20.69
N ASP A 325 -0.08 6.48 20.04
CA ASP A 325 -0.20 6.79 18.60
C ASP A 325 -0.14 5.54 17.72
N HIS A 326 0.57 4.47 18.14
CA HIS A 326 0.58 3.19 17.42
C HIS A 326 -0.80 2.52 17.37
N THR A 327 -1.66 2.81 18.35
CA THR A 327 -2.97 2.16 18.48
C THR A 327 -4.05 2.81 17.61
N PHE A 328 -3.75 3.91 16.91
CA PHE A 328 -4.71 4.67 16.13
C PHE A 328 -4.16 5.18 14.79
N TYR A 329 -4.72 4.65 13.70
CA TYR A 329 -4.46 5.10 12.32
C TYR A 329 -5.80 5.30 11.61
N PHE A 330 -6.42 6.47 11.79
CA PHE A 330 -7.83 6.80 11.47
C PHE A 330 -8.90 5.94 12.17
N THR A 331 -8.54 4.78 12.70
CA THR A 331 -9.40 3.89 13.47
C THR A 331 -8.56 3.21 14.56
N PRO A 332 -9.14 2.82 15.71
CA PRO A 332 -8.42 2.07 16.74
C PRO A 332 -7.98 0.68 16.25
N ILE A 333 -6.92 0.15 16.86
CA ILE A 333 -6.46 -1.22 16.60
C ILE A 333 -7.57 -2.25 16.87
N GLY A 334 -7.71 -3.23 15.98
CA GLY A 334 -8.78 -4.22 16.01
C GLY A 334 -10.16 -3.71 15.55
N GLN A 335 -10.23 -2.50 15.00
CA GLN A 335 -11.38 -1.95 14.28
C GLN A 335 -11.08 -1.91 12.77
N CYS A 336 -12.09 -1.63 11.94
CA CYS A 336 -11.94 -1.51 10.49
C CYS A 336 -12.54 -0.21 9.94
N GLY A 337 -12.43 0.91 10.68
CA GLY A 337 -12.92 2.21 10.23
C GLY A 337 -14.45 2.37 10.28
N SER A 338 -14.95 3.34 9.51
CA SER A 338 -16.37 3.63 9.29
C SER A 338 -16.59 4.19 7.88
N ALA A 339 -17.79 3.99 7.31
CA ALA A 339 -18.11 4.42 5.95
C ALA A 339 -18.21 5.96 5.81
N ASP A 340 -18.61 6.65 6.87
CA ASP A 340 -18.65 8.11 6.98
C ASP A 340 -17.27 8.75 7.19
N LYS A 341 -16.21 7.93 7.34
CA LYS A 341 -14.83 8.34 7.63
C LYS A 341 -14.64 9.05 8.98
N GLY A 342 -15.68 9.12 9.82
CA GLY A 342 -15.65 9.68 11.17
C GLY A 342 -15.81 11.21 11.27
N PHE A 343 -16.41 11.86 10.25
CA PHE A 343 -16.65 13.30 10.14
C PHE A 343 -18.13 13.66 10.09
#